data_AF-K9QZV1-F1
#
_entry.id   AF-K9QZV1-F1
#
_cell.length_a   1.000
_cell.length_b   1.000
_cell.length_c   1.000
_cell.angle_alpha   90.00
_cell.angle_beta   90.00
_cell.angle_gamma   90.00
#
_symmetry.space_group_name_H-M   'P 1'
#
loop_
_entity.id
_entity.type
_entity.pdbx_description
1 polymer ?
#
loop_
_entity_poly.entity_id
_entity_poly.type
_entity_poly.pdbx_seq_one_letter_code
_entity_poly.pdbx_strand_id
1 'polypeptide(L)'
;MLPPCSSDALGDQVLQIPLGDRWQIYHRLQELMIPCSCPPDGSLRVQVNTWLAAILVRSTVKQFLAPRQELVDWLECCWHCKHG
;
A
#
# COMPACT_ATOMS: atom_id res chain seq x y z
N MET A 1 29.91 -3.93 12.60
CA MET A 1 29.48 -2.68 11.94
C MET A 1 28.17 -2.99 11.24
N LEU A 2 27.06 -2.42 11.72
CA LEU A 2 25.75 -2.59 11.09
C LEU A 2 25.70 -1.74 9.81
N PRO A 3 25.07 -2.23 8.72
CA PRO A 3 24.97 -1.46 7.49
C PRO A 3 24.08 -0.23 7.72
N PRO A 4 24.33 0.90 7.02
CA PRO A 4 23.49 2.07 7.14
C PRO A 4 22.08 1.74 6.64
N CYS A 5 21.08 2.16 7.41
CA CYS A 5 19.67 2.04 7.05
C CYS A 5 19.38 2.96 5.85
N SER A 6 19.63 2.48 4.63
CA SER A 6 19.25 3.17 3.41
C SER A 6 17.90 2.64 2.96
N SER A 7 16.82 3.23 3.49
CA SER A 7 15.45 2.97 3.06
C SER A 7 14.80 4.23 2.51
N ASP A 8 15.49 4.93 1.61
CA ASP A 8 14.85 5.87 0.68
C ASP A 8 14.54 5.12 -0.62
N ALA A 9 13.55 4.22 -0.59
CA ALA A 9 12.97 3.67 -1.80
C ALA A 9 11.93 4.65 -2.36
N LEU A 10 12.39 5.87 -2.69
CA LEU A 10 11.61 6.88 -3.39
C LEU A 10 11.62 6.51 -4.88
N GLY A 11 10.57 5.84 -5.35
CA GLY A 11 10.54 5.31 -6.70
C GLY A 11 9.25 4.54 -7.04
N ASP A 12 9.16 4.09 -8.29
CA ASP A 12 8.06 3.27 -8.77
C ASP A 12 8.12 1.88 -8.12
N GLN A 13 7.10 1.56 -7.33
CA GLN A 13 6.94 0.25 -6.71
C GLN A 13 5.98 -0.61 -7.53
N VAL A 14 6.38 -1.84 -7.79
CA VAL A 14 5.57 -2.82 -8.52
C VAL A 14 4.88 -3.74 -7.51
N LEU A 15 3.55 -3.74 -7.51
CA LEU A 15 2.73 -4.58 -6.66
C LEU A 15 2.18 -5.77 -7.45
N GLN A 16 2.38 -6.97 -6.93
CA GLN A 16 1.79 -8.20 -7.46
C GLN A 16 0.44 -8.41 -6.78
N ILE A 17 -0.64 -8.24 -7.54
CA ILE A 17 -2.02 -8.22 -7.02
C ILE A 17 -2.88 -9.19 -7.85
N PRO A 18 -3.78 -9.96 -7.23
CA PRO A 18 -4.76 -10.76 -7.96
C PRO A 18 -5.55 -9.91 -8.96
N LEU A 19 -5.82 -10.46 -10.14
CA LEU A 19 -6.41 -9.68 -11.25
C LEU A 19 -7.78 -9.07 -10.89
N GLY A 20 -8.56 -9.75 -10.05
CA GLY A 20 -9.87 -9.30 -9.57
C GLY A 20 -9.80 -8.08 -8.65
N ASP A 21 -8.81 -8.03 -7.76
CA ASP A 21 -8.66 -6.96 -6.76
C ASP A 21 -7.91 -5.75 -7.33
N ARG A 22 -7.16 -5.97 -8.43
CA ARG A 22 -6.33 -4.95 -9.09
C ARG A 22 -7.09 -3.66 -9.40
N TRP A 23 -8.28 -3.77 -10.00
CA TRP A 23 -9.06 -2.59 -10.39
C TRP A 23 -9.59 -1.82 -9.19
N GLN A 24 -10.00 -2.52 -8.13
CA GLN A 24 -10.49 -1.88 -6.92
C GLN A 24 -9.37 -1.12 -6.20
N ILE A 25 -8.19 -1.74 -6.11
CA ILE A 25 -7.00 -1.10 -5.52
C ILE A 25 -6.56 0.10 -6.38
N TYR A 26 -6.48 -0.05 -7.70
CA TYR A 26 -6.14 1.04 -8.62
C TYR A 26 -7.07 2.24 -8.44
N HIS A 27 -8.39 2.03 -8.48
CA HIS A 27 -9.36 3.10 -8.30
C HIS A 27 -9.21 3.77 -6.93
N ARG A 28 -9.03 2.98 -5.87
CA ARG A 28 -8.88 3.55 -4.53
C ARG A 28 -7.62 4.40 -4.39
N LEU A 29 -6.50 4.00 -5.01
CA LEU A 29 -5.28 4.80 -5.03
C LEU A 29 -5.47 6.11 -5.81
N GLN A 30 -6.21 6.09 -6.92
CA GLN A 30 -6.56 7.31 -7.67
C GLN A 30 -7.42 8.28 -6.84
N GLU A 31 -8.42 7.78 -6.11
CA GLU A 31 -9.24 8.61 -5.19
C GLU A 31 -8.41 9.28 -4.09
N LEU A 32 -7.33 8.63 -3.67
CA LEU A 32 -6.36 9.15 -2.71
C LEU A 32 -5.30 10.06 -3.35
N MET A 33 -5.43 10.37 -4.64
CA MET A 33 -4.49 11.19 -5.42
C MET A 33 -3.07 10.62 -5.45
N ILE A 34 -2.94 9.29 -5.37
CA ILE A 34 -1.65 8.59 -5.43
C ILE A 34 -1.38 8.22 -6.90
N PRO A 35 -0.26 8.67 -7.51
CA PRO A 35 0.07 8.33 -8.89
C PRO A 35 0.27 6.83 -9.05
N CYS A 36 -0.51 6.20 -9.93
CA CYS A 36 -0.42 4.78 -10.20
C CYS A 36 -0.80 4.44 -11.66
N SER A 37 -0.36 3.28 -12.15
CA SER A 37 -0.68 2.78 -13.49
C SER A 37 -0.78 1.26 -13.52
N CYS A 38 -1.56 0.74 -14.47
CA CYS A 38 -1.71 -0.68 -14.73
C CYS A 38 -1.21 -0.98 -16.15
N PRO A 39 0.07 -1.36 -16.35
CA PRO A 39 0.56 -1.72 -17.67
C PRO A 39 -0.08 -3.02 -18.18
N PRO A 40 0.09 -3.34 -19.48
CA PRO A 40 -0.39 -4.58 -20.08
C PRO A 40 0.22 -5.85 -19.47
N ASP A 41 1.34 -5.72 -18.75
CA ASP A 41 2.02 -6.81 -18.04
C ASP A 41 1.24 -7.32 -16.80
N GLY A 42 0.11 -6.68 -16.47
CA GLY A 42 -0.74 -7.10 -15.36
C GLY A 42 -0.38 -6.45 -14.03
N SER A 43 0.77 -5.77 -13.94
CA SER A 43 1.26 -5.18 -12.70
C SER A 43 0.46 -3.94 -12.29
N LEU A 44 0.49 -3.61 -10.99
CA LEU A 44 0.10 -2.29 -10.50
C LEU A 44 1.38 -1.55 -10.10
N ARG A 45 1.68 -0.45 -10.79
CA ARG A 45 2.84 0.41 -10.50
C ARG A 45 2.37 1.63 -9.74
N VAL A 46 3.03 1.97 -8.65
CA VAL A 46 2.66 3.09 -7.78
C VAL A 46 3.89 3.93 -7.47
N GLN A 47 3.77 5.24 -7.62
CA GLN A 47 4.83 6.17 -7.26
C GLN A 47 4.73 6.52 -5.78
N VAL A 48 5.72 6.11 -5.00
CA VAL A 48 5.77 6.41 -3.56
C VAL A 48 6.84 7.47 -3.31
N ASN A 49 6.38 8.71 -3.13
CA ASN A 49 7.23 9.89 -2.96
C ASN A 49 7.26 10.42 -1.52
N THR A 50 6.37 9.94 -0.65
CA THR A 50 6.22 10.42 0.72
C THR A 50 5.85 9.26 1.65
N TRP A 51 6.11 9.43 2.95
CA TRP A 51 5.86 8.36 3.92
C TRP A 51 4.35 8.16 4.09
N LEU A 52 3.60 9.25 3.97
CA LEU A 52 2.14 9.20 3.91
C LEU A 52 1.66 8.35 2.73
N ALA A 53 2.19 8.58 1.52
CA ALA A 53 1.85 7.74 0.36
C ALA A 53 2.19 6.27 0.61
N ALA A 54 3.35 5.97 1.20
CA ALA A 54 3.73 4.60 1.54
C ALA A 54 2.72 3.93 2.49
N ILE A 55 2.31 4.65 3.54
CA ILE A 55 1.31 4.16 4.50
C ILE A 55 -0.04 3.95 3.81
N LEU A 56 -0.51 4.92 3.03
CA LEU A 56 -1.79 4.84 2.33
C LEU A 56 -1.81 3.68 1.32
N VAL A 57 -0.74 3.47 0.57
CA VAL A 57 -0.61 2.33 -0.36
C VAL A 57 -0.69 1.03 0.41
N ARG A 58 0.10 0.87 1.48
CA ARG A 58 0.10 -0.34 2.30
C ARG A 58 -1.27 -0.61 2.91
N SER A 59 -1.93 0.41 3.47
CA SER A 59 -3.27 0.29 4.04
C SER A 59 -4.30 -0.09 2.98
N THR A 60 -4.25 0.53 1.80
CA THR A 60 -5.15 0.22 0.68
C THR A 60 -4.97 -1.23 0.24
N VAL A 61 -3.74 -1.66 -0.05
CA VAL A 61 -3.47 -3.05 -0.46
C VAL A 61 -3.95 -4.04 0.60
N LYS A 62 -3.68 -3.76 1.88
CA LYS A 62 -4.09 -4.63 2.98
C LYS A 62 -5.61 -4.79 3.04
N GLN A 63 -6.39 -3.70 2.87
CA GLN A 63 -7.85 -3.71 2.92
C GLN A 63 -8.51 -4.68 1.93
N PHE A 64 -7.88 -4.95 0.79
CA PHE A 64 -8.43 -5.86 -0.21
C PHE A 64 -7.85 -7.27 -0.12
N LEU A 65 -6.59 -7.43 0.29
CA LEU A 65 -5.91 -8.72 0.24
C LEU A 65 -5.89 -9.50 1.56
N ALA A 66 -6.05 -8.83 2.69
CA ALA A 66 -6.00 -9.49 3.99
C ALA A 66 -7.36 -10.13 4.35
N PRO A 67 -7.36 -11.26 5.07
CA PRO A 67 -8.58 -11.80 5.67
C PRO A 67 -9.28 -10.77 6.56
N ARG A 68 -10.61 -10.83 6.61
CA ARG A 68 -11.42 -9.89 7.40
C ARG A 68 -10.99 -9.79 8.86
N GLN A 69 -10.69 -10.91 9.51
CA GLN A 69 -10.26 -10.92 10.91
C GLN A 69 -8.92 -10.19 11.08
N GLU A 70 -7.96 -10.43 10.19
CA GLU A 70 -6.66 -9.76 10.24
C GLU A 70 -6.78 -8.24 10.03
N LEU A 71 -7.76 -7.80 9.24
CA LEU A 71 -8.07 -6.38 9.08
C LEU A 71 -8.63 -5.76 10.36
N VAL A 72 -9.55 -6.45 11.03
CA VAL A 72 -10.11 -6.01 12.32
C VAL A 72 -8.98 -5.89 13.35
N ASP A 73 -8.20 -6.94 13.54
CA ASP A 73 -7.10 -6.97 14.51
C ASP A 73 -6.08 -5.85 14.22
N TRP A 74 -5.77 -5.61 12.94
CA TRP A 74 -4.86 -4.53 12.55
C TRP A 74 -5.44 -3.13 12.82
N LEU A 75 -6.72 -2.90 12.52
CA LEU A 75 -7.39 -1.63 12.80
C LEU A 75 -7.45 -1.37 14.30
N GLU A 76 -7.72 -2.39 15.12
CA GLU A 76 -7.67 -2.30 16.57
C GLU A 76 -6.28 -1.92 17.05
N CYS A 77 -5.21 -2.57 16.56
CA CYS A 77 -3.85 -2.19 16.88
C CYS A 77 -3.56 -0.72 16.53
N CYS A 78 -3.93 -0.27 15.33
CA CYS A 78 -3.74 1.13 14.92
C CYS A 78 -4.51 2.13 15.79
N TRP A 79 -5.70 1.74 16.27
CA TRP A 79 -6.50 2.56 17.16
C TRP A 79 -5.85 2.73 18.53
N HIS A 80 -5.33 1.65 19.11
CA HIS A 80 -4.67 1.66 20.41
C HIS A 80 -3.30 2.34 20.35
N CYS A 81 -2.55 2.21 19.25
CA CYS A 81 -1.27 2.89 19.05
C CYS A 81 -1.37 4.43 19.05
N LYS A 82 -2.55 5.01 18.81
CA LYS A 82 -2.77 6.47 18.85
C LYS A 82 -3.10 7.02 20.25
N HIS A 83 -3.30 6.16 21.25
CA HIS A 83 -3.65 6.55 22.61
C HIS A 83 -2.49 6.43 23.63
N GLY A 84 -1.25 6.25 23.14
CA GLY A 84 -0.02 6.19 23.94
C GLY A 84 0.87 7.41 23.72
#